data_AF-A0A962MBV0-F1
#
_entry.id   AF-A0A962MBV0-F1
#
_cell.length_a   1.000
_cell.length_b   1.000
_cell.length_c   1.000
_cell.angle_alpha   90.00
_cell.angle_beta   90.00
_cell.angle_gamma   90.00
#
_symmetry.space_group_name_H-M   'P 1'
#
loop_
_entity.id
_entity.type
_entity.pdbx_description
1 polymer ?
#
loop_
_entity_poly.entity_id
_entity_poly.type
_entity_poly.pdbx_seq_one_letter_code
_entity_poly.pdbx_strand_id
1 'polypeptide(L)'
;MTNLAQTIPADHITRGVGEPVFPALRQWLTNRPAVLALIDEREAYGVAKYGQTLMTGDDRDTPTEIANEQADALAYIQKYIMQYGFDDWIGDLLLRQIALCDELLAYLNAMSEVNQ
;
A
#
# COMPACT_ATOMS: atom_id res chain seq x y z
N MET A 1 -8.89 -16.28 10.91
CA MET A 1 -8.68 -14.84 10.68
C MET A 1 -7.19 -14.59 10.63
N THR A 2 -6.69 -14.22 9.45
CA THR A 2 -5.32 -13.77 9.25
C THR A 2 -5.11 -12.50 10.08
N ASN A 3 -4.10 -12.44 10.93
CA ASN A 3 -3.82 -11.25 11.74
C ASN A 3 -3.16 -10.19 10.85
N LEU A 4 -3.97 -9.42 10.12
CA LEU A 4 -3.53 -8.41 9.15
C LEU A 4 -2.76 -7.23 9.78
N ALA A 5 -2.57 -7.19 11.10
CA ALA A 5 -1.90 -6.09 11.78
C ALA A 5 -0.37 -6.28 11.95
N GLN A 6 0.21 -7.35 11.42
CA GLN A 6 1.64 -7.64 11.57
C GLN A 6 2.44 -7.39 10.28
N THR A 7 3.21 -6.29 10.24
CA THR A 7 4.20 -6.03 9.19
C THR A 7 5.46 -6.87 9.40
N ILE A 8 6.09 -7.29 8.30
CA ILE A 8 7.35 -8.03 8.36
C ILE A 8 8.51 -7.09 8.70
N PRO A 9 9.33 -7.42 9.72
CA PRO A 9 10.54 -6.65 10.05
C PRO A 9 11.51 -6.52 8.87
N ALA A 10 12.16 -5.36 8.74
CA ALA A 10 13.05 -5.07 7.60
C ALA A 10 14.24 -6.05 7.47
N ASP A 11 14.70 -6.61 8.59
CA ASP A 11 15.76 -7.61 8.68
C ASP A 11 15.31 -9.03 8.28
N HIS A 12 14.00 -9.26 8.11
CA HIS A 12 13.43 -10.53 7.65
C HIS A 12 13.10 -10.54 6.14
N ILE A 13 13.37 -9.44 5.42
CA ILE A 13 13.12 -9.34 3.98
C ILE A 13 14.19 -10.12 3.20
N THR A 14 13.77 -11.07 2.38
CA THR A 14 14.69 -11.82 1.50
C THR A 14 15.18 -10.94 0.35
N ARG A 15 16.49 -10.95 0.10
CA ARG A 15 17.14 -10.08 -0.88
C ARG A 15 17.39 -10.78 -2.22
N GLY A 16 17.14 -10.05 -3.31
CA GLY A 16 17.52 -10.47 -4.66
C GLY A 16 16.69 -11.63 -5.23
N VAL A 17 15.49 -11.87 -4.71
CA VAL A 17 14.57 -12.92 -5.17
C VAL A 17 13.35 -12.30 -5.85
N GLY A 18 12.92 -12.88 -6.97
CA GLY A 18 11.78 -12.40 -7.75
C GLY A 18 12.14 -11.27 -8.73
N GLU A 19 11.11 -10.53 -9.15
CA GLU A 19 11.20 -9.43 -10.12
C GLU A 19 10.85 -8.09 -9.47
N PRO A 20 11.45 -6.98 -9.91
CA PRO A 20 11.11 -5.66 -9.39
C PRO A 20 9.70 -5.25 -9.79
N VAL A 21 8.91 -4.76 -8.83
CA VAL A 21 7.48 -4.42 -9.04
C VAL A 21 7.29 -3.07 -9.74
N PHE A 22 8.12 -2.08 -9.44
CA PHE A 22 7.93 -0.71 -9.92
C PHE A 22 7.98 -0.54 -11.46
N PRO A 23 8.82 -1.26 -12.23
CA PRO A 23 8.76 -1.24 -13.69
C PRO A 23 7.38 -1.60 -14.26
N ALA A 24 6.72 -2.62 -13.72
CA ALA A 24 5.37 -3.02 -14.15
C ALA A 24 4.33 -1.97 -13.76
N LEU A 25 4.42 -1.42 -12.54
CA LEU A 25 3.51 -0.37 -12.07
C LEU A 25 3.59 0.90 -12.94
N ARG A 26 4.78 1.31 -13.37
CA ARG A 26 4.97 2.48 -14.25
C ARG A 26 4.25 2.34 -15.59
N GLN A 27 4.13 1.12 -16.13
CA GLN A 27 3.42 0.88 -17.39
C GLN A 27 1.92 1.23 -17.26
N TRP A 28 1.30 0.94 -16.12
CA TRP A 28 -0.09 1.28 -15.84
C TRP A 28 -0.31 2.79 -15.59
N LEU A 29 0.71 3.49 -15.12
CA LEU A 29 0.63 4.89 -14.71
C LEU A 29 1.15 5.88 -15.76
N THR A 30 1.39 5.43 -16.99
CA THR A 30 1.99 6.24 -18.08
C THR A 30 1.33 7.61 -18.30
N ASN A 31 0.01 7.72 -18.12
CA ASN A 31 -0.75 8.96 -18.29
C ASN A 31 -0.99 9.73 -16.98
N ARG A 32 -0.22 9.45 -15.92
CA ARG A 32 -0.38 10.02 -14.57
C ARG A 32 0.95 10.60 -14.05
N PRO A 33 1.51 11.66 -14.66
CA PRO A 33 2.87 12.14 -14.37
C PRO A 33 3.10 12.53 -12.91
N ALA A 34 2.11 13.15 -12.25
CA ALA A 34 2.22 13.49 -10.82
C ALA A 34 2.30 12.24 -9.92
N VAL A 35 1.56 11.17 -10.28
CA VAL A 35 1.61 9.90 -9.55
C VAL A 35 2.92 9.19 -9.81
N LEU A 36 3.42 9.21 -11.06
CA LEU A 36 4.72 8.64 -11.40
C LEU A 36 5.86 9.26 -10.57
N ALA A 37 5.89 10.60 -10.45
CA ALA A 37 6.89 11.28 -9.63
C ALA A 37 6.84 10.82 -8.16
N LEU A 38 5.64 10.74 -7.58
CA LEU A 38 5.45 10.21 -6.22
C LEU A 38 5.92 8.75 -6.09
N ILE A 39 5.63 7.92 -7.08
CA ILE A 39 6.03 6.51 -7.11
C ILE A 39 7.56 6.37 -7.18
N ASP A 40 8.24 7.20 -7.96
CA ASP A 40 9.70 7.22 -8.06
C ASP A 40 10.34 7.63 -6.71
N GLU A 41 9.81 8.65 -6.05
CA GLU A 41 10.25 9.05 -4.71
C GLU A 41 10.02 7.93 -3.67
N ARG A 42 8.88 7.25 -3.73
CA ARG A 42 8.58 6.14 -2.82
C ARG A 42 9.46 4.92 -3.07
N GLU A 43 9.80 4.61 -4.32
CA GLU A 43 10.78 3.55 -4.62
C GLU A 43 12.14 3.90 -4.03
N ALA A 44 12.64 5.12 -4.27
CA ALA A 44 13.93 5.57 -3.77
C ALA A 44 14.01 5.52 -2.23
N TYR A 45 12.96 5.97 -1.55
CA TYR A 45 12.84 5.83 -0.10
C TYR A 45 12.84 4.37 0.35
N GLY A 46 12.11 3.49 -0.34
CA GLY A 46 12.09 2.05 -0.09
C GLY A 46 13.48 1.43 -0.22
N VAL A 47 14.22 1.74 -1.28
CA VAL A 47 15.60 1.28 -1.48
C VAL A 47 16.50 1.77 -0.36
N ALA A 48 16.40 3.03 0.06
CA ALA A 48 17.20 3.56 1.16
C ALA A 48 16.89 2.87 2.50
N LYS A 49 15.61 2.53 2.76
CA LYS A 49 15.17 1.89 4.00
C LYS A 49 15.48 0.39 4.06
N TYR A 50 15.24 -0.33 2.96
CA TYR A 50 15.29 -1.80 2.92
C TYR A 50 16.52 -2.35 2.17
N GLY A 51 17.30 -1.50 1.51
CA GLY A 51 18.48 -1.88 0.73
C GLY A 51 18.18 -2.47 -0.65
N GLN A 52 16.90 -2.53 -1.05
CA GLN A 52 16.43 -2.99 -2.37
C GLN A 52 15.04 -2.41 -2.68
N THR A 53 14.63 -2.51 -3.95
CA THR A 53 13.26 -2.17 -4.37
C THR A 53 12.27 -3.25 -3.91
N LEU A 54 10.96 -3.02 -4.12
CA LEU A 54 9.96 -4.06 -3.92
C LEU A 54 10.08 -5.15 -4.98
N MET A 55 10.26 -6.37 -4.51
CA MET A 55 10.40 -7.56 -5.34
C MET A 55 9.22 -8.51 -5.13
N THR A 56 8.85 -9.28 -6.15
CA THR A 56 7.77 -10.26 -6.05
C THR A 56 8.05 -11.45 -5.13
N GLY A 57 9.30 -11.62 -4.69
CA GLY A 57 9.74 -12.76 -3.87
C GLY A 57 10.55 -12.35 -2.63
N ASP A 58 10.34 -11.16 -2.08
CA ASP A 58 11.09 -10.67 -0.90
C ASP A 58 10.43 -10.98 0.46
N ASP A 59 9.56 -12.01 0.47
CA ASP A 59 8.81 -12.55 1.61
C ASP A 59 7.77 -11.61 2.24
N ARG A 60 7.60 -10.38 1.75
CA ARG A 60 6.54 -9.49 2.24
C ARG A 60 5.14 -10.07 2.01
N ASP A 61 4.38 -10.18 3.10
CA ASP A 61 2.98 -10.61 3.08
C ASP A 61 2.12 -9.53 2.40
N THR A 62 1.98 -9.66 1.09
CA THR A 62 1.33 -8.67 0.24
C THR A 62 -0.11 -8.35 0.69
N PRO A 63 -1.00 -9.33 0.97
CA PRO A 63 -2.29 -9.05 1.59
C PRO A 63 -2.24 -8.15 2.83
N THR A 64 -1.36 -8.50 3.77
CA THR A 64 -1.20 -7.77 5.03
C THR A 64 -0.64 -6.36 4.81
N GLU A 65 0.39 -6.21 3.97
CA GLU A 65 0.98 -4.92 3.64
C GLU A 65 0.00 -3.99 2.90
N ILE A 66 -0.81 -4.53 1.96
CA ILE A 66 -1.84 -3.72 1.27
C ILE A 66 -2.87 -3.22 2.29
N ALA A 67 -3.37 -4.09 3.17
CA ALA A 67 -4.36 -3.71 4.19
C ALA A 67 -3.81 -2.64 5.16
N ASN A 68 -2.57 -2.79 5.62
CA ASN A 68 -1.92 -1.83 6.51
C ASN A 68 -1.74 -0.45 5.83
N GLU A 69 -1.28 -0.41 4.57
CA GLU A 69 -1.12 0.84 3.85
C GLU A 69 -2.47 1.55 3.58
N GLN A 70 -3.57 0.80 3.40
CA GLN A 70 -4.91 1.40 3.34
C GLN A 70 -5.35 1.99 4.69
N ALA A 71 -5.07 1.29 5.80
CA ALA A 71 -5.36 1.80 7.13
C ALA A 71 -4.55 3.06 7.46
N ASP A 72 -3.27 3.09 7.07
CA ASP A 72 -2.41 4.27 7.21
C ASP A 72 -2.94 5.45 6.40
N ALA A 73 -3.40 5.22 5.16
CA ALA A 73 -4.02 6.28 4.36
C ALA A 73 -5.23 6.92 5.07
N LEU A 74 -6.14 6.10 5.63
CA LEU A 74 -7.26 6.59 6.44
C LEU A 74 -6.79 7.40 7.66
N ALA A 75 -5.79 6.90 8.38
CA ALA A 75 -5.25 7.57 9.55
C ALA A 75 -4.65 8.95 9.20
N TYR A 76 -3.92 9.05 8.08
CA TYR A 76 -3.34 10.32 7.64
C TYR A 76 -4.37 11.31 7.10
N ILE A 77 -5.43 10.86 6.42
CA ILE A 77 -6.55 11.73 6.04
C ILE A 77 -7.25 12.28 7.29
N GLN A 78 -7.55 11.42 8.27
CA GLN A 78 -8.17 11.84 9.53
C GLN A 78 -7.26 12.80 10.30
N LYS A 79 -5.95 12.54 10.34
CA LYS A 79 -4.96 13.46 10.93
C LYS A 79 -5.00 14.82 10.26
N TYR A 80 -5.03 14.87 8.92
CA TYR A 80 -5.15 16.13 8.18
C TYR A 80 -6.41 16.89 8.58
N ILE A 81 -7.56 16.22 8.65
CA ILE A 81 -8.84 16.82 9.07
C ILE A 81 -8.73 17.40 10.49
N MET A 82 -8.10 16.67 11.42
CA MET A 82 -7.89 17.16 12.79
C MET A 82 -6.98 18.37 12.87
N GLN A 83 -5.99 18.48 11.98
CA GLN A 83 -4.99 19.55 11.99
C GLN A 83 -5.47 20.81 11.26
N TYR A 84 -6.22 20.65 10.17
CA TYR A 84 -6.52 21.73 9.23
C TYR A 84 -8.02 21.98 9.04
N GLY A 85 -8.87 21.15 9.64
CA GLY A 85 -10.32 21.24 9.52
C GLY A 85 -10.88 20.33 8.44
N PHE A 86 -12.21 20.25 8.40
CA PHE A 86 -12.96 19.48 7.44
C PHE A 86 -13.45 20.39 6.30
N ASP A 87 -13.29 19.94 5.07
CA ASP A 87 -13.88 20.52 3.87
C ASP A 87 -14.50 19.43 2.99
N ASP A 88 -15.32 19.83 2.00
CA ASP A 88 -16.06 18.89 1.17
C ASP A 88 -15.13 17.97 0.35
N TRP A 89 -13.96 18.45 -0.05
CA TRP A 89 -13.03 17.68 -0.87
C TRP A 89 -12.31 16.61 -0.05
N ILE A 90 -11.82 16.96 1.14
CA ILE A 90 -11.20 15.97 2.04
C ILE A 90 -12.25 14.99 2.58
N GLY A 91 -13.49 15.44 2.75
CA GLY A 91 -14.63 14.58 3.09
C GLY A 91 -14.93 13.53 2.02
N ASP A 92 -15.02 13.93 0.75
CA ASP A 92 -15.20 13.01 -0.38
C ASP A 92 -14.02 12.03 -0.50
N LEU A 93 -12.78 12.52 -0.32
CA LEU A 93 -11.60 11.65 -0.33
C LEU A 93 -11.66 10.59 0.78
N LEU A 94 -12.03 10.99 2.01
CA LEU A 94 -12.17 10.05 3.12
C LEU A 94 -13.21 8.97 2.83
N LEU A 95 -14.39 9.35 2.32
CA LEU A 95 -15.45 8.40 2.00
C LEU A 95 -15.06 7.41 0.90
N ARG A 96 -14.39 7.90 -0.15
CA ARG A 96 -13.86 7.03 -1.22
C ARG A 96 -12.79 6.07 -0.69
N GLN A 97 -11.93 6.55 0.21
CA GLN A 97 -10.91 5.73 0.83
C GLN A 97 -11.53 4.64 1.72
N ILE A 98 -12.57 4.95 2.49
CA ILE A 98 -13.33 3.97 3.28
C ILE A 98 -13.94 2.90 2.36
N ALA A 99 -14.61 3.31 1.28
CA ALA A 99 -15.22 2.36 0.34
C ALA A 99 -14.17 1.43 -0.31
N LEU A 100 -13.01 1.97 -0.69
CA LEU A 100 -11.89 1.17 -1.20
C LEU A 100 -11.37 0.16 -0.17
N CYS A 101 -11.28 0.55 1.11
CA CYS A 101 -10.92 -0.37 2.19
C CYS A 101 -11.92 -1.52 2.33
N ASP A 102 -13.23 -1.23 2.28
CA ASP A 102 -14.28 -2.25 2.38
C ASP A 102 -14.19 -3.24 1.20
N GLU A 103 -14.03 -2.75 -0.03
CA GLU A 103 -13.86 -3.57 -1.23
C GLU A 103 -12.61 -4.47 -1.15
N LEU A 104 -11.49 -3.89 -0.71
CA LEU A 104 -10.24 -4.63 -0.51
C LEU A 104 -10.40 -5.73 0.53
N LEU A 105 -10.97 -5.43 1.70
CA LEU A 105 -11.16 -6.41 2.77
C LEU A 105 -12.09 -7.54 2.33
N ALA A 106 -13.15 -7.22 1.60
CA ALA A 106 -14.04 -8.22 1.01
C ALA A 106 -13.28 -9.15 0.05
N TYR A 107 -12.43 -8.59 -0.84
CA TYR A 107 -11.59 -9.36 -1.75
C TYR A 107 -10.60 -10.28 -1.01
N LEU A 108 -9.87 -9.75 -0.02
CA LEU A 108 -8.87 -10.51 0.74
C LEU A 108 -9.52 -11.64 1.57
N ASN A 109 -10.71 -11.39 2.13
CA ASN A 109 -11.47 -12.43 2.84
C ASN A 109 -11.92 -13.54 1.88
N ALA A 110 -12.44 -13.20 0.70
CA ALA A 110 -12.85 -14.19 -0.30
C ALA A 110 -11.67 -15.06 -0.77
N MET A 111 -10.48 -14.47 -0.97
CA MET A 111 -9.28 -15.26 -1.30
C MET A 111 -8.85 -16.22 -0.19
N SER A 112 -9.07 -15.84 1.07
CA SER A 112 -8.68 -16.66 2.23
C SER A 112 -9.58 -17.88 2.42
N GLU A 113 -10.82 -17.83 1.93
CA GLU A 113 -11.77 -18.95 1.93
C GLU A 113 -11.49 -19.95 0.80
N VAL A 114 -11.00 -19.47 -0.36
CA VAL A 114 -10.66 -20.33 -1.52
C VAL A 114 -9.40 -21.17 -1.29
N ASN A 115 -8.51 -20.73 -0.40
CA ASN A 115 -7.24 -21.39 -0.11
C ASN A 115 -7.26 -22.29 1.15
N GLN A 116 -8.44 -22.54 1.73
CA GLN A 116 -8.67 -23.51 2.82
C GLN A 116 -9.31 -24.79 2.29
#